data_AF-A0A7L1SBN6-F1
#
_entry.id   AF-A0A7L1SBN6-F1
#
_cell.length_a   1.000
_cell.length_b   1.000
_cell.length_c   1.000
_cell.angle_alpha   90.00
_cell.angle_beta   90.00
_cell.angle_gamma   90.00
#
_symmetry.space_group_name_H-M   'P 1'
#
loop_
_entity.id
_entity.type
_entity.pdbx_description
1 polymer ?
#
loop_
_entity_poly.entity_id
_entity_poly.type
_entity_poly.pdbx_seq_one_letter_code
_entity_poly.pdbx_strand_id
1 'polypeptide(L)'
;IVTARLTKACPLNPRQKGFIRAAGCSENLKLLQSIIRSAKKEHRPLGVVFVDIAKAFDTVSHQHILHALRERGVDPHIIGLVRNMYENISTYIT
;
A
#
# COMPACT_ATOMS: atom_id res chain seq x y z
N ILE A 1 6.72 15.81 -7.43
CA ILE A 1 8.08 15.33 -7.79
C ILE A 1 8.48 14.08 -6.99
N VAL A 2 8.48 14.12 -5.66
CA VAL A 2 8.87 12.96 -4.80
C VAL A 2 8.02 11.71 -5.08
N THR A 3 6.68 11.83 -5.12
CA THR A 3 5.79 10.70 -5.40
C THR A 3 6.12 10.01 -6.73
N ALA A 4 6.36 10.78 -7.80
CA ALA A 4 6.69 10.21 -9.11
C ALA A 4 8.03 9.44 -9.08
N ARG A 5 9.04 9.96 -8.37
CA ARG A 5 10.32 9.27 -8.18
C ARG A 5 10.15 7.97 -7.38
N LEU A 6 9.36 8.00 -6.32
CA LEU A 6 9.05 6.82 -5.50
C LEU A 6 8.23 5.79 -6.26
N THR A 7 7.24 6.19 -7.04
CA THR A 7 6.46 5.25 -7.87
C THR A 7 7.33 4.56 -8.91
N LYS A 8 8.33 5.27 -9.48
CA LYS A 8 9.28 4.68 -10.42
C LYS A 8 10.22 3.68 -9.74
N ALA A 9 10.75 4.00 -8.56
CA ALA A 9 11.71 3.14 -7.85
C ALA A 9 11.03 1.99 -7.09
N CYS A 10 9.78 2.19 -6.65
CA CYS A 10 8.98 1.23 -5.91
C CYS A 10 7.71 0.90 -6.73
N PRO A 11 7.83 0.10 -7.81
CA PRO A 11 6.67 -0.28 -8.60
C PRO A 11 5.68 -1.05 -7.73
N LEU A 12 4.43 -0.60 -7.73
CA LEU A 12 3.35 -1.23 -6.98
C LEU A 12 2.76 -2.40 -7.79
N ASN A 13 2.20 -3.38 -7.09
CA ASN A 13 1.48 -4.47 -7.74
C ASN A 13 0.31 -3.90 -8.56
N PRO A 14 0.05 -4.34 -9.80
CA PRO A 14 -1.08 -3.86 -10.62
C PRO A 14 -2.46 -4.06 -9.96
N ARG A 15 -2.57 -4.97 -9.00
CA ARG A 15 -3.77 -5.22 -8.20
C ARG A 15 -3.96 -4.24 -7.04
N GLN A 16 -2.95 -3.44 -6.69
CA GLN A 16 -3.08 -2.38 -5.70
C GLN A 16 -4.00 -1.30 -6.25
N LYS A 17 -5.08 -0.99 -5.53
CA LYS A 17 -6.02 0.09 -5.89
C LYS A 17 -6.16 1.16 -4.81
N GLY A 18 -5.61 0.92 -3.62
CA GLY A 18 -5.56 1.90 -2.54
C GLY A 18 -4.39 2.87 -2.70
N PHE A 19 -4.60 4.13 -2.32
CA PHE A 19 -3.58 5.20 -2.31
C PHE A 19 -2.88 5.46 -3.66
N ILE A 20 -3.49 5.02 -4.76
CA ILE A 20 -3.04 5.32 -6.12
C ILE A 20 -4.16 5.99 -6.91
N ARG A 21 -3.80 6.63 -8.02
CA ARG A 21 -4.79 7.16 -8.98
C ARG A 21 -5.40 6.00 -9.78
N ALA A 22 -6.46 5.41 -9.25
CA ALA A 22 -7.22 4.33 -9.88
C ALA A 22 -8.73 4.49 -9.63
N ALA A 23 -9.55 3.60 -10.20
CA ALA A 23 -11.00 3.53 -9.93
C ALA A 23 -11.35 3.11 -8.48
N GLY A 24 -10.34 2.99 -7.61
CA GLY A 24 -10.46 2.64 -6.20
C GLY A 24 -10.97 1.23 -5.96
N CYS A 25 -11.66 1.04 -4.84
CA CYS A 25 -12.16 -0.27 -4.41
C CYS A 25 -13.30 -0.83 -5.28
N SER A 26 -13.91 0.00 -6.14
CA SER A 26 -15.04 -0.40 -6.99
C SER A 26 -14.67 -1.52 -7.97
N GLU A 27 -13.45 -1.51 -8.49
CA GLU A 27 -12.91 -2.53 -9.38
C GLU A 27 -12.73 -3.86 -8.66
N ASN A 28 -12.13 -3.83 -7.46
CA ASN A 28 -11.93 -5.01 -6.61
C ASN A 28 -13.28 -5.62 -6.18
N LEU A 29 -14.27 -4.79 -5.86
CA LEU A 29 -15.61 -5.24 -5.50
C LEU A 29 -16.29 -5.95 -6.68
N LYS A 30 -16.24 -5.36 -7.88
CA LYS A 30 -16.81 -5.97 -9.10
C LYS A 30 -16.13 -7.30 -9.42
N LEU A 31 -14.80 -7.37 -9.29
CA LEU A 31 -14.04 -8.60 -9.48
C LEU A 31 -14.48 -9.69 -8.50
N LEU A 32 -14.56 -9.37 -7.20
CA LEU A 32 -15.01 -10.30 -6.17
C LEU A 32 -16.44 -10.79 -6.43
N GLN A 33 -17.36 -9.89 -6.79
CA GLN A 33 -18.73 -10.24 -7.16
C GLN A 33 -18.78 -11.19 -8.36
N SER A 34 -17.94 -10.96 -9.38
CA SER A 34 -17.84 -11.82 -10.55
C SER A 34 -17.37 -13.24 -10.17
N ILE A 35 -16.33 -13.35 -9.34
CA ILE A 35 -15.80 -14.63 -8.84
C ILE A 35 -16.88 -15.39 -8.07
N ILE A 36 -17.59 -14.71 -7.16
CA ILE A 36 -18.69 -15.31 -6.39
C ILE A 36 -19.81 -15.81 -7.31
N ARG A 37 -20.17 -15.04 -8.34
CA ARG A 37 -21.23 -15.42 -9.29
C ARG A 37 -20.81 -16.64 -10.14
N SER A 38 -19.57 -16.69 -10.62
CA SER A 38 -19.06 -17.83 -11.39
C SER A 38 -19.02 -19.10 -10.54
N ALA A 39 -18.50 -19.05 -9.32
CA ALA A 39 -18.48 -20.20 -8.41
C ALA A 39 -19.89 -20.75 -8.13
N LYS A 40 -20.87 -19.87 -7.92
CA LYS A 40 -22.28 -20.26 -7.75
C LYS A 40 -22.86 -20.91 -9.01
N LYS A 41 -22.60 -20.33 -10.19
CA LYS A 41 -23.10 -20.85 -11.48
C LYS A 41 -22.56 -22.26 -11.77
N GLU A 42 -21.33 -22.52 -11.37
CA GLU A 42 -20.63 -23.77 -11.68
C GLU A 42 -20.68 -24.78 -10.53
N HIS A 43 -21.43 -24.47 -9.45
CA HIS A 43 -21.54 -25.31 -8.25
C HIS A 43 -20.18 -25.69 -7.64
N ARG A 44 -19.20 -24.78 -7.71
CA ARG A 44 -17.85 -24.99 -7.17
C ARG A 44 -17.72 -24.34 -5.79
N PRO A 45 -17.04 -25.00 -4.83
CA PRO A 45 -16.75 -24.37 -3.55
C PRO A 45 -15.83 -23.15 -3.73
N LEU A 46 -16.06 -22.10 -2.95
CA LEU A 46 -15.25 -20.87 -2.94
C LEU A 46 -14.96 -20.45 -1.50
N GLY A 47 -13.68 -20.33 -1.16
CA GLY A 47 -13.22 -19.68 0.08
C GLY A 47 -12.73 -18.27 -0.21
N VAL A 48 -13.10 -17.32 0.67
CA VAL A 48 -12.62 -15.93 0.60
C VAL A 48 -12.05 -15.55 1.97
N VAL A 49 -10.83 -15.03 2.00
CA VAL A 49 -10.15 -14.59 3.22
C VAL A 49 -9.93 -13.08 3.15
N PHE A 50 -10.39 -12.37 4.16
CA PHE A 50 -10.13 -10.94 4.34
C PHE A 50 -9.04 -10.78 5.41
N VAL A 51 -7.95 -10.13 5.04
CA VAL A 51 -6.82 -9.85 5.94
C VAL A 51 -6.77 -8.36 6.20
N ASP A 52 -6.68 -7.98 7.47
CA ASP A 52 -6.51 -6.59 7.90
C ASP A 52 -5.31 -6.46 8.83
N ILE A 53 -4.59 -5.33 8.73
CA ILE A 53 -3.44 -5.03 9.57
C ILE A 53 -3.86 -3.99 10.59
N ALA A 54 -3.98 -4.41 11.85
CA ALA A 54 -4.34 -3.52 12.95
C ALA A 54 -3.33 -2.37 13.06
N LYS A 55 -3.83 -1.13 13.05
CA LYS A 55 -3.02 0.09 13.20
C LYS A 55 -1.82 0.13 12.24
N ALA A 56 -2.04 -0.14 10.95
CA ALA A 56 -0.97 -0.27 9.96
C ALA A 56 -0.01 0.94 9.89
N PHE A 57 -0.49 2.16 10.14
CA PHE A 57 0.38 3.35 10.16
C PHE A 57 1.17 3.51 11.46
N ASP A 58 0.62 3.06 12.60
CA ASP A 58 1.28 3.18 13.91
C ASP A 58 2.26 2.03 14.17
N THR A 59 2.05 0.86 13.55
CA THR A 59 2.79 -0.38 13.85
C THR A 59 4.01 -0.60 12.95
N VAL A 60 4.06 0.03 11.78
CA VAL A 60 5.22 -0.08 10.89
C VAL A 60 6.36 0.79 11.44
N SER A 61 7.47 0.15 11.84
CA SER A 61 8.62 0.88 12.35
C SER A 61 9.25 1.79 11.29
N HIS A 62 9.71 2.97 11.69
CA HIS A 62 10.39 3.90 10.78
C HIS A 62 11.67 3.29 10.18
N GLN A 63 12.38 2.45 10.95
CA GLN A 63 13.55 1.72 10.45
C GLN A 63 13.18 0.78 9.30
N HIS A 64 12.04 0.10 9.37
CA HIS A 64 11.55 -0.77 8.31
C HIS A 64 11.23 0.01 7.04
N ILE A 65 10.62 1.19 7.15
CA ILE A 65 10.38 2.09 6.00
C ILE A 65 11.70 2.44 5.31
N LEU A 66 12.71 2.87 6.07
CA LEU A 66 14.01 3.25 5.53
C LEU A 66 14.74 2.06 4.91
N HIS A 67 14.63 0.87 5.51
CA HIS A 67 15.20 -0.36 4.97
C HIS A 67 14.57 -0.72 3.62
N ALA A 68 13.24 -0.73 3.54
CA ALA A 68 12.52 -1.02 2.31
C ALA A 68 12.87 -0.03 1.17
N LEU A 69 13.08 1.25 1.47
CA LEU A 69 13.52 2.22 0.48
C LEU A 69 14.95 1.96 -0.02
N ARG A 70 15.87 1.53 0.86
CA ARG A 70 17.24 1.15 0.47
C ARG A 70 17.25 -0.09 -0.42
N GLU A 71 16.48 -1.12 -0.06
CA GLU A 71 16.37 -2.34 -0.87
C GLU A 71 15.79 -2.07 -2.27
N ARG A 72 14.91 -1.08 -2.39
CA ARG A 72 14.35 -0.65 -3.68
C ARG A 72 15.25 0.28 -4.47
N GLY A 73 16.48 0.52 -4.01
CA GLY A 73 17.45 1.38 -4.70
C GLY A 73 17.00 2.84 -4.82
N VAL A 74 16.19 3.32 -3.87
CA VAL A 74 15.77 4.72 -3.85
C VAL A 74 16.97 5.62 -3.59
N ASP A 75 17.01 6.74 -4.30
CA ASP A 75 18.06 7.77 -4.16
C ASP A 75 18.28 8.15 -2.67
N PRO A 76 19.54 8.11 -2.17
CA PRO A 76 19.87 8.43 -0.78
C PRO A 76 19.35 9.79 -0.30
N HIS A 77 19.24 10.78 -1.18
CA HIS A 77 18.68 12.09 -0.84
C HIS A 77 17.18 12.02 -0.53
N ILE A 78 16.41 11.20 -1.27
CA ILE A 78 15.00 10.95 -1.00
C ILE A 78 14.83 10.14 0.29
N ILE A 79 15.69 9.15 0.54
CA ILE A 79 15.70 8.40 1.80
C ILE A 79 15.99 9.35 2.98
N GLY A 80 16.94 10.28 2.81
CA GLY A 80 17.24 11.32 3.80
C GLY A 80 16.03 12.22 4.07
N LEU A 81 15.32 12.63 3.03
CA LEU A 81 14.08 13.41 3.17
C LEU A 81 13.03 12.66 3.99
N VAL A 82 12.75 11.38 3.66
CA VAL A 82 11.77 10.56 4.39
C VAL A 82 12.19 10.37 5.84
N ARG A 83 13.47 10.12 6.11
CA ARG A 83 13.99 10.00 7.48
C ARG A 83 13.73 11.27 8.29
N ASN A 84 14.05 12.44 7.72
CA ASN A 84 13.86 13.73 8.38
C ASN A 84 12.37 14.03 8.65
N MET A 85 11.44 13.46 7.88
CA MET A 85 10.01 13.58 8.16
C MET A 85 9.58 12.83 9.43
N TYR A 86 10.37 11.87 9.92
CA TYR A 86 10.08 11.05 11.08
C TYR A 86 10.94 11.36 12.32
N GLU A 87 11.99 12.15 12.17
CA GLU A 87 12.90 12.53 13.25
C GLU A 87 12.48 13.87 13.87
N ASN A 88 12.50 13.95 15.21
CA ASN A 88 12.27 15.18 15.98
C ASN A 88 10.96 15.93 15.64
N ILE A 89 9.91 15.20 15.25
CA ILE A 89 8.60 15.80 14.98
C ILE A 89 7.86 16.08 16.29
N SER A 90 7.26 17.26 16.41
CA SER A 90 6.31 17.59 17.47
C SER A 90 5.02 18.14 16.87
N THR A 91 3.88 17.69 17.39
CA THR A 91 2.56 18.26 17.03
C THR A 91 1.95 18.85 18.28
N TYR A 92 1.55 20.12 18.21
CA TYR A 92 0.81 20.81 19.27
C TYR A 92 -0.64 20.95 18.85
N ILE A 93 -1.57 20.52 19.71
CA ILE A 93 -3.00 20.65 19.50
C ILE A 93 -3.48 21.65 20.55
N THR A 94 -3.95 22.81 20.11
CA THR A 94 -4.56 23.84 20.96
C THR A 94 -6.02 23.53 21.22
#